data_AF-A0A9E1WG98-F1
#
_entry.id   AF-A0A9E1WG98-F1
#
_cell.length_a   1.000
_cell.length_b   1.000
_cell.length_c   1.000
_cell.angle_alpha   90.00
_cell.angle_beta   90.00
_cell.angle_gamma   90.00
#
_symmetry.space_group_name_H-M   'P 1'
#
loop_
_entity.id
_entity.type
_entity.pdbx_description
1 polymer ?
#
loop_
_entity_poly.entity_id
_entity_poly.type
_entity_poly.pdbx_seq_one_letter_code
_entity_poly.pdbx_strand_id
1 'polypeptide(L)'
;MKTIIFLIICILVGPQFLKAQVLPTDDVNHHDHAHNFSGSNLLENKGQWPSPVLFQSSINGGKVWVQQNKFVYHLQDYSSMHENHGSFDVNAGQEIREHLVHLNFVGSNQVSSIEKHDESTFYFNYFKGNDRSKWASKVHSYRKTVMKNLYNGVDLNVQNNEGQFKYEFIISPFQAHDVIQLNYAGQESINLNSAGDLEITTKLGKIFEEHPYAYQVIDGNKIEVECDFVISGDNVSFQLGKYNQSEVLVIDPVLVFATYNGAFSDNFGMTATYGYDGSAYAGGMVYGNNYPMPSGTAYDINSNFTVLNGAYGVTDVFITKYSPDGENMLWSTFLGGGNNNSGTEAAHSLICDLNDNIYVFGSTSSADFPTSS
;
A
#
# COMPACT_ATOMS: atom_id res chain seq x y z
N MET A 1 29.71 -9.33 22.85
CA MET A 1 30.14 -8.61 21.64
C MET A 1 29.84 -9.55 20.48
N LYS A 2 28.73 -9.31 19.76
CA LYS A 2 28.28 -10.15 18.63
C LYS A 2 29.03 -9.71 17.37
N THR A 3 29.36 -10.63 16.46
CA THR A 3 30.28 -10.41 15.34
C THR A 3 29.49 -10.12 14.07
N ILE A 4 29.78 -9.02 13.39
CA ILE A 4 29.28 -8.74 12.03
C ILE A 4 30.25 -9.39 11.04
N ILE A 5 29.74 -10.20 10.11
CA ILE A 5 30.55 -10.92 9.12
C ILE A 5 30.21 -10.40 7.71
N PHE A 6 31.24 -9.98 6.98
CA PHE A 6 31.12 -9.34 5.66
C PHE A 6 31.34 -10.34 4.51
N LEU A 7 30.49 -10.28 3.47
CA LEU A 7 30.74 -10.96 2.19
C LEU A 7 30.32 -10.03 1.05
N ILE A 8 31.28 -9.45 0.32
CA ILE A 8 31.03 -8.54 -0.81
C ILE A 8 31.65 -9.12 -2.08
N ILE A 9 30.87 -9.21 -3.16
CA ILE A 9 31.34 -9.51 -4.52
C ILE A 9 31.58 -8.16 -5.23
N CYS A 10 32.85 -7.78 -5.40
CA CYS A 10 33.22 -6.59 -6.16
C CYS A 10 33.06 -6.82 -7.67
N ILE A 11 32.16 -6.07 -8.32
CA ILE A 11 32.14 -5.95 -9.78
C ILE A 11 32.78 -4.60 -10.15
N LEU A 12 34.04 -4.66 -10.58
CA LEU A 12 34.74 -3.54 -11.21
C LEU A 12 34.19 -3.35 -12.63
N VAL A 13 33.40 -2.32 -12.86
CA VAL A 13 32.86 -2.02 -14.19
C VAL A 13 33.90 -1.23 -15.00
N GLY A 14 34.68 -1.93 -15.83
CA GLY A 14 35.41 -1.33 -16.96
C GLY A 14 34.53 -1.32 -18.22
N PRO A 15 34.76 -0.41 -19.18
CA PRO A 15 33.91 -0.30 -20.36
C PRO A 15 34.27 -1.42 -21.35
N GLN A 16 33.48 -2.49 -21.37
CA GLN A 16 33.45 -3.41 -22.50
C GLN A 16 32.01 -3.66 -22.92
N PHE A 17 31.71 -3.31 -24.16
CA PHE A 17 30.48 -3.66 -24.85
C PHE A 17 30.33 -5.18 -24.90
N LEU A 18 29.33 -5.72 -24.23
CA LEU A 18 28.85 -7.08 -24.47
C LEU A 18 27.41 -7.01 -24.99
N LYS A 19 27.19 -7.50 -26.21
CA LYS A 19 25.86 -7.84 -26.73
C LYS A 19 25.36 -9.05 -25.93
N ALA A 20 24.25 -8.90 -25.20
CA ALA A 20 23.53 -10.02 -24.63
C ALA A 20 22.34 -10.38 -25.52
N GLN A 21 22.26 -11.67 -25.86
CA GLN A 21 21.24 -12.32 -26.65
C GLN A 21 20.06 -12.67 -25.73
N VAL A 22 18.84 -12.34 -26.16
CA VAL A 22 17.61 -12.62 -25.41
C VAL A 22 17.34 -14.13 -25.41
N LEU A 23 17.12 -14.69 -24.22
CA LEU A 23 16.47 -15.99 -24.03
C LEU A 23 15.18 -15.80 -23.21
N PRO A 24 14.16 -16.65 -23.40
CA PRO A 24 12.80 -16.42 -22.90
C PRO A 24 12.70 -16.67 -21.39
N THR A 25 11.77 -15.94 -20.78
CA THR A 25 11.38 -15.96 -19.38
C THR A 25 10.61 -17.23 -19.03
N ASP A 26 11.07 -17.97 -18.02
CA ASP A 26 10.23 -18.90 -17.26
C ASP A 26 10.09 -18.37 -15.82
N ASP A 27 8.86 -18.52 -15.31
CA ASP A 27 8.33 -18.06 -14.03
C ASP A 27 9.28 -18.22 -12.84
N VAL A 28 9.51 -17.11 -12.12
CA VAL A 28 9.95 -17.13 -10.74
C VAL A 28 8.95 -16.34 -9.91
N ASN A 29 8.19 -17.06 -9.09
CA ASN A 29 7.33 -16.52 -8.05
C ASN A 29 8.14 -15.58 -7.14
N HIS A 30 7.89 -14.28 -7.26
CA HIS A 30 8.39 -13.29 -6.33
C HIS A 30 7.46 -13.28 -5.10
N HIS A 31 8.02 -13.64 -3.95
CA HIS A 31 7.37 -13.44 -2.66
C HIS A 31 7.28 -11.94 -2.37
N ASP A 32 6.06 -11.41 -2.43
CA ASP A 32 5.75 -10.02 -2.11
C ASP A 32 5.71 -9.80 -0.60
N HIS A 33 6.52 -8.84 -0.13
CA HIS A 33 6.36 -8.23 1.18
C HIS A 33 5.78 -6.83 0.99
N ALA A 34 4.46 -6.73 1.03
CA ALA A 34 3.76 -5.46 1.15
C ALA A 34 4.13 -4.83 2.50
N HIS A 35 4.79 -3.68 2.47
CA HIS A 35 5.04 -2.89 3.68
C HIS A 35 3.71 -2.32 4.19
N ASN A 36 3.25 -2.88 5.32
CA ASN A 36 2.10 -2.44 6.09
C ASN A 36 2.25 -0.98 6.56
N PHE A 37 1.78 -0.03 5.74
CA PHE A 37 1.40 1.28 6.25
C PHE A 37 0.05 1.12 6.95
N SER A 38 -0.06 1.52 8.22
CA SER A 38 -1.31 1.43 8.99
C SER A 38 -2.44 2.38 8.51
N GLY A 39 -2.35 2.87 7.26
CA GLY A 39 -3.28 3.79 6.59
C GLY A 39 -4.10 3.18 5.45
N SER A 40 -4.12 1.85 5.31
CA SER A 40 -5.01 1.15 4.36
C SER A 40 -6.44 1.01 4.87
N ASN A 41 -6.64 0.94 6.19
CA ASN A 41 -7.96 0.84 6.82
C ASN A 41 -8.88 2.04 6.51
N LEU A 42 -10.18 1.90 6.81
CA LEU A 42 -11.21 2.92 6.56
C LEU A 42 -11.10 4.04 7.59
N LEU A 43 -10.49 5.15 7.20
CA LEU A 43 -10.33 6.34 8.03
C LEU A 43 -11.61 7.18 8.04
N GLU A 44 -12.19 7.40 9.21
CA GLU A 44 -13.46 8.11 9.35
C GLU A 44 -13.35 9.61 9.03
N ASN A 45 -14.36 10.18 8.38
CA ASN A 45 -14.51 11.62 8.28
C ASN A 45 -15.17 12.22 9.53
N LYS A 46 -14.40 12.99 10.31
CA LYS A 46 -14.89 13.79 11.45
C LYS A 46 -14.95 15.30 11.12
N GLY A 47 -14.91 15.66 9.85
CA GLY A 47 -14.93 17.04 9.35
C GLY A 47 -13.65 17.49 8.66
N GLN A 48 -12.62 16.64 8.60
CA GLN A 48 -11.36 16.96 7.89
C GLN A 48 -11.50 16.91 6.35
N TRP A 49 -12.62 16.40 5.84
CA TRP A 49 -12.96 16.34 4.41
C TRP A 49 -14.40 16.81 4.18
N PRO A 50 -14.79 17.14 2.92
CA PRO A 50 -16.15 17.56 2.59
C PRO A 50 -17.22 16.58 3.11
N SER A 51 -18.37 17.12 3.52
CA SER A 51 -19.43 16.38 4.20
C SER A 51 -20.00 15.14 3.48
N PRO A 52 -19.95 15.00 2.13
CA PRO A 52 -20.38 13.76 1.48
C PRO A 52 -19.48 12.56 1.76
N VAL A 53 -18.22 12.80 2.18
CA VAL A 53 -17.26 11.73 2.51
C VAL A 53 -17.57 11.17 3.88
N LEU A 54 -17.72 9.86 3.96
CA LEU A 54 -17.92 9.12 5.21
C LEU A 54 -16.61 8.48 5.67
N PHE A 55 -15.89 7.84 4.74
CA PHE A 55 -14.57 7.26 4.99
C PHE A 55 -13.63 7.50 3.81
N GLN A 56 -12.34 7.41 4.06
CA GLN A 56 -11.33 7.27 3.01
C GLN A 56 -10.45 6.07 3.34
N SER A 57 -10.07 5.33 2.31
CA SER A 57 -9.14 4.21 2.42
C SER A 57 -8.10 4.30 1.32
N SER A 58 -6.89 3.84 1.61
CA SER A 58 -5.79 3.82 0.63
C SER A 58 -5.85 2.51 -0.15
N ILE A 59 -5.61 2.59 -1.45
CA ILE A 59 -5.54 1.44 -2.36
C ILE A 59 -4.29 1.55 -3.22
N ASN A 60 -3.87 0.45 -3.83
CA ASN A 60 -2.85 0.45 -4.88
C ASN A 60 -3.18 1.51 -5.94
N GLY A 61 -2.23 2.41 -6.24
CA GLY A 61 -2.43 3.47 -7.23
C GLY A 61 -3.33 4.64 -6.81
N GLY A 62 -3.75 4.75 -5.54
CA GLY A 62 -4.49 5.93 -5.08
C GLY A 62 -5.33 5.75 -3.82
N LYS A 63 -6.56 6.27 -3.86
CA LYS A 63 -7.48 6.30 -2.72
C LYS A 63 -8.90 5.96 -3.13
N VAL A 64 -9.66 5.35 -2.22
CA VAL A 64 -11.11 5.24 -2.33
C VAL A 64 -11.76 6.16 -1.32
N TRP A 65 -12.64 7.02 -1.81
CA TRP A 65 -13.49 7.87 -0.97
C TRP A 65 -14.88 7.24 -0.90
N VAL A 66 -15.24 6.75 0.28
CA VAL A 66 -16.55 6.18 0.57
C VAL A 66 -17.49 7.33 0.89
N GLN A 67 -18.53 7.51 0.07
CA GLN A 67 -19.57 8.51 0.25
C GLN A 67 -20.93 7.85 0.44
N GLN A 68 -21.93 8.67 0.72
CA GLN A 68 -23.28 8.23 1.06
C GLN A 68 -23.94 7.28 0.05
N ASN A 69 -23.68 7.48 -1.24
CA ASN A 69 -24.32 6.77 -2.35
C ASN A 69 -23.33 6.43 -3.48
N LYS A 70 -22.03 6.53 -3.21
CA LYS A 70 -21.00 6.23 -4.21
C LYS A 70 -19.65 5.97 -3.58
N PHE A 71 -18.81 5.26 -4.30
CA PHE A 71 -17.37 5.31 -4.12
C PHE A 71 -16.75 6.25 -5.16
N VAL A 72 -15.67 6.92 -4.78
CA VAL A 72 -14.82 7.64 -5.72
C VAL A 72 -13.44 7.03 -5.67
N TYR A 73 -13.07 6.33 -6.75
CA TYR A 73 -11.72 5.89 -7.01
C TYR A 73 -10.92 7.09 -7.49
N HIS A 74 -9.98 7.55 -6.67
CA HIS A 74 -9.05 8.62 -6.97
C HIS A 74 -7.72 8.01 -7.34
N LEU A 75 -7.48 7.91 -8.64
CA LEU A 75 -6.25 7.37 -9.22
C LEU A 75 -5.21 8.48 -9.30
N GLN A 76 -3.98 8.15 -8.94
CA GLN A 76 -2.87 9.09 -8.95
C GLN A 76 -1.66 8.44 -9.59
N ASP A 77 -1.08 9.13 -10.58
CA ASP A 77 0.15 8.70 -11.23
C ASP A 77 1.34 9.49 -10.71
N TYR A 78 2.24 8.78 -10.03
CA TYR A 78 3.47 9.31 -9.46
C TYR A 78 4.69 9.08 -10.35
N SER A 79 4.54 8.55 -11.58
CA SER A 79 5.66 8.23 -12.48
C SER A 79 6.56 9.43 -12.74
N SER A 80 5.99 10.60 -12.99
CA SER A 80 6.79 11.83 -13.19
C SER A 80 7.51 12.30 -11.93
N MET A 81 6.98 12.01 -10.73
CA MET A 81 7.74 12.24 -9.50
C MET A 81 8.90 11.24 -9.42
N HIS A 82 8.65 9.96 -9.68
CA HIS A 82 9.69 8.93 -9.67
C HIS A 82 10.82 9.20 -10.69
N GLU A 83 10.49 9.61 -11.91
CA GLU A 83 11.47 9.99 -12.94
C GLU A 83 12.31 11.20 -12.52
N ASN A 84 11.70 12.16 -11.82
CA ASN A 84 12.39 13.34 -11.30
C ASN A 84 13.16 13.07 -10.00
N HIS A 85 12.88 11.96 -9.30
CA HIS A 85 13.59 11.55 -8.08
C HIS A 85 15.07 11.14 -8.33
N GLY A 86 15.58 11.28 -9.56
CA GLY A 86 17.00 11.23 -9.90
C GLY A 86 17.52 12.43 -10.72
N SER A 87 16.69 13.44 -10.97
CA SER A 87 17.02 14.59 -11.82
C SER A 87 17.52 15.77 -10.99
N PHE A 88 18.64 16.39 -11.39
CA PHE A 88 19.16 17.62 -10.78
C PHE A 88 18.41 18.89 -11.24
N ASP A 89 17.37 18.75 -12.08
CA ASP A 89 16.61 19.88 -12.58
C ASP A 89 15.49 20.28 -11.61
N VAL A 90 15.77 21.29 -10.79
CA VAL A 90 14.84 21.89 -9.82
C VAL A 90 13.63 22.61 -10.47
N ASN A 91 13.58 22.70 -11.81
CA ASN A 91 12.46 23.30 -12.55
C ASN A 91 11.57 22.27 -13.27
N ALA A 92 11.83 20.97 -13.14
CA ALA A 92 10.92 19.97 -13.66
C ALA A 92 9.59 20.05 -12.92
N GLY A 93 8.52 20.45 -13.62
CA GLY A 93 7.19 20.57 -13.05
C GLY A 93 6.75 19.25 -12.41
N GLN A 94 6.48 19.27 -11.11
CA GLN A 94 5.93 18.13 -10.38
C GLN A 94 4.41 18.08 -10.58
N GLU A 95 3.96 17.71 -11.77
CA GLU A 95 2.55 17.45 -12.02
C GLU A 95 2.23 16.00 -11.67
N ILE A 96 1.45 15.79 -10.59
CA ILE A 96 0.82 14.50 -10.32
C ILE A 96 -0.43 14.45 -11.19
N ARG A 97 -0.46 13.50 -12.13
CA ARG A 97 -1.68 13.30 -12.93
C ARG A 97 -2.69 12.56 -12.06
N GLU A 98 -3.91 13.06 -12.05
CA GLU A 98 -4.99 12.47 -11.25
C GLU A 98 -6.20 12.16 -12.14
N HIS A 99 -6.91 11.09 -11.81
CA HIS A 99 -8.13 10.69 -12.52
C HIS A 99 -9.16 10.17 -11.52
N LEU A 100 -10.41 10.59 -11.66
CA LEU A 100 -11.50 10.20 -10.79
C LEU A 100 -12.46 9.25 -11.53
N VAL A 101 -12.74 8.09 -10.93
CA VAL A 101 -13.82 7.21 -11.35
C VAL A 101 -14.84 7.13 -10.22
N HIS A 102 -16.09 7.43 -10.54
CA HIS A 102 -17.22 7.34 -9.62
C HIS A 102 -17.94 6.01 -9.84
N LEU A 103 -18.09 5.22 -8.78
CA LEU A 103 -19.00 4.09 -8.71
C LEU A 103 -20.24 4.52 -7.93
N ASN A 104 -21.32 4.82 -8.63
CA ASN A 104 -22.56 5.30 -8.04
C ASN A 104 -23.52 4.14 -7.77
N PHE A 105 -24.07 4.06 -6.55
CA PHE A 105 -25.10 3.12 -6.15
C PHE A 105 -26.47 3.70 -6.54
N VAL A 106 -26.93 3.42 -7.76
CA VAL A 106 -28.13 4.04 -8.35
C VAL A 106 -29.38 3.58 -7.61
N GLY A 107 -30.17 4.54 -7.13
CA GLY A 107 -31.39 4.25 -6.37
C GLY A 107 -31.17 3.90 -4.91
N SER A 108 -29.93 4.01 -4.40
CA SER A 108 -29.63 3.79 -2.99
C SER A 108 -30.27 4.83 -2.05
N ASN A 109 -30.54 4.38 -0.84
CA ASN A 109 -31.03 5.18 0.27
C ASN A 109 -29.93 6.10 0.84
N GLN A 110 -30.35 7.11 1.60
CA GLN A 110 -29.46 7.80 2.54
C GLN A 110 -29.27 6.91 3.78
N VAL A 111 -28.10 6.31 3.92
CA VAL A 111 -27.71 5.49 5.07
C VAL A 111 -27.58 6.38 6.31
N SER A 112 -28.37 6.09 7.32
CA SER A 112 -28.36 6.79 8.61
C SER A 112 -27.68 6.00 9.73
N SER A 113 -27.36 4.72 9.49
CA SER A 113 -26.74 3.82 10.45
C SER A 113 -25.54 3.13 9.83
N ILE A 114 -24.36 3.34 10.41
CA ILE A 114 -23.11 2.72 9.99
C ILE A 114 -22.49 2.05 11.20
N GLU A 115 -22.37 0.72 11.15
CA GLU A 115 -21.61 -0.03 12.14
C GLU A 115 -20.13 0.02 11.79
N LYS A 116 -19.27 0.17 12.80
CA LYS A 116 -17.82 0.26 12.63
C LYS A 116 -17.15 -0.82 13.48
N HIS A 117 -16.22 -1.55 12.89
CA HIS A 117 -15.62 -2.73 13.48
C HIS A 117 -14.09 -2.65 13.36
N ASP A 118 -13.40 -3.27 14.32
CA ASP A 118 -11.93 -3.31 14.42
C ASP A 118 -11.29 -1.91 14.37
N GLU A 119 -11.60 -1.09 15.39
CA GLU A 119 -11.04 0.24 15.56
C GLU A 119 -9.52 0.19 15.80
N SER A 120 -8.77 1.11 15.18
CA SER A 120 -7.34 1.23 15.39
C SER A 120 -7.00 1.69 16.80
N THR A 121 -5.95 1.10 17.39
CA THR A 121 -5.43 1.47 18.72
C THR A 121 -4.77 2.85 18.74
N PHE A 122 -4.41 3.38 17.57
CA PHE A 122 -3.87 4.72 17.35
C PHE A 122 -4.87 5.60 16.61
N TYR A 123 -4.61 6.91 16.58
CA TYR A 123 -5.45 7.90 15.93
C TYR A 123 -4.63 8.98 15.22
N PHE A 124 -5.31 9.69 14.31
CA PHE A 124 -4.77 10.82 13.59
C PHE A 124 -5.41 12.13 14.05
N ASN A 125 -4.66 13.22 13.93
CA ASN A 125 -5.19 14.57 14.09
C ASN A 125 -4.92 15.36 12.82
N TYR A 126 -5.93 16.07 12.36
CA TYR A 126 -5.90 16.92 11.18
C TYR A 126 -6.15 18.35 11.59
N PHE A 127 -5.15 19.22 11.43
CA PHE A 127 -5.26 20.66 11.67
C PHE A 127 -4.99 21.39 10.35
N LYS A 128 -5.97 21.36 9.45
CA LYS A 128 -5.82 21.85 8.06
C LYS A 128 -6.07 23.36 7.98
N GLY A 129 -4.98 24.13 7.90
CA GLY A 129 -5.03 25.58 7.76
C GLY A 129 -5.66 26.28 8.96
N ASN A 130 -6.08 27.54 8.76
CA ASN A 130 -6.59 28.40 9.85
C ASN A 130 -8.11 28.23 10.09
N ASP A 131 -8.80 27.45 9.25
CA ASP A 131 -10.22 27.17 9.41
C ASP A 131 -10.44 26.01 10.40
N ARG A 132 -10.82 26.36 11.62
CA ARG A 132 -11.05 25.37 12.70
C ARG A 132 -12.18 24.39 12.41
N SER A 133 -13.09 24.69 11.47
CA SER A 133 -14.14 23.73 11.08
C SER A 133 -13.60 22.52 10.32
N LYS A 134 -12.39 22.64 9.77
CA LYS A 134 -11.67 21.56 9.07
C LYS A 134 -10.68 20.82 9.98
N TRP A 135 -10.70 21.14 11.28
CA TRP A 135 -9.87 20.47 12.27
C TRP A 135 -10.60 19.25 12.81
N ALA A 136 -9.92 18.11 12.85
CA ALA A 136 -10.43 16.88 13.41
C ALA A 136 -9.37 16.27 14.32
N SER A 137 -9.77 15.80 15.50
CA SER A 137 -8.87 15.14 16.44
C SER A 137 -9.42 13.77 16.81
N LYS A 138 -8.51 12.86 17.18
CA LYS A 138 -8.85 11.46 17.48
C LYS A 138 -9.66 10.83 16.35
N VAL A 139 -9.15 10.93 15.13
CA VAL A 139 -9.70 10.25 13.97
C VAL A 139 -9.13 8.83 13.96
N HIS A 140 -9.97 7.84 14.23
CA HIS A 140 -9.59 6.44 14.16
C HIS A 140 -9.88 5.86 12.77
N SER A 141 -9.21 4.74 12.47
CA SER A 141 -9.49 3.93 11.31
C SER A 141 -10.16 2.62 11.73
N TYR A 142 -10.92 2.02 10.83
CA TYR A 142 -11.68 0.80 11.07
C TYR A 142 -11.36 -0.20 9.96
N ARG A 143 -11.15 -1.49 10.27
CA ARG A 143 -10.91 -2.49 9.21
C ARG A 143 -12.18 -2.77 8.41
N LYS A 144 -13.34 -2.61 9.05
CA LYS A 144 -14.65 -2.92 8.47
C LYS A 144 -15.71 -1.91 8.90
N THR A 145 -16.58 -1.55 7.96
CA THR A 145 -17.79 -0.77 8.21
C THR A 145 -18.98 -1.41 7.51
N VAL A 146 -20.15 -1.40 8.15
CA VAL A 146 -21.39 -1.90 7.56
C VAL A 146 -22.38 -0.76 7.45
N MET A 147 -22.66 -0.34 6.23
CA MET A 147 -23.67 0.67 5.89
C MET A 147 -25.03 -0.01 5.81
N LYS A 148 -25.87 0.22 6.82
CA LYS A 148 -27.15 -0.48 6.96
C LYS A 148 -28.20 0.08 6.00
N ASN A 149 -28.95 -0.82 5.36
CA ASN A 149 -30.09 -0.50 4.51
C ASN A 149 -29.72 0.48 3.37
N LEU A 150 -28.55 0.28 2.75
CA LEU A 150 -28.13 1.02 1.55
C LEU A 150 -29.19 0.91 0.45
N TYR A 151 -29.76 -0.27 0.28
CA TYR A 151 -31.08 -0.43 -0.34
C TYR A 151 -32.03 -1.04 0.69
N ASN A 152 -33.33 -1.01 0.42
CA ASN A 152 -34.29 -1.63 1.33
C ASN A 152 -33.98 -3.13 1.49
N GLY A 153 -33.55 -3.52 2.69
CA GLY A 153 -33.16 -4.89 3.00
C GLY A 153 -31.78 -5.33 2.49
N VAL A 154 -30.96 -4.40 1.99
CA VAL A 154 -29.59 -4.65 1.54
C VAL A 154 -28.61 -3.77 2.30
N ASP A 155 -27.70 -4.39 3.04
CA ASP A 155 -26.57 -3.71 3.67
C ASP A 155 -25.36 -3.73 2.73
N LEU A 156 -24.48 -2.75 2.89
CA LEU A 156 -23.17 -2.72 2.22
C LEU A 156 -22.06 -2.87 3.26
N ASN A 157 -21.38 -4.00 3.22
CA ASN A 157 -20.13 -4.21 3.94
C ASN A 157 -19.00 -3.57 3.14
N VAL A 158 -18.14 -2.79 3.79
CA VAL A 158 -16.91 -2.25 3.21
C VAL A 158 -15.78 -2.59 4.15
N GLN A 159 -14.70 -3.15 3.61
CA GLN A 159 -13.53 -3.50 4.40
C GLN A 159 -12.25 -3.22 3.61
N ASN A 160 -11.17 -2.95 4.33
CA ASN A 160 -9.84 -2.97 3.73
C ASN A 160 -8.93 -3.78 4.65
N ASN A 161 -8.25 -4.76 4.06
CA ASN A 161 -7.21 -5.51 4.72
C ASN A 161 -5.91 -5.32 3.95
N GLU A 162 -4.99 -4.53 4.52
CA GLU A 162 -3.62 -4.37 3.98
C GLU A 162 -3.57 -3.91 2.51
N GLY A 163 -4.49 -3.02 2.10
CA GLY A 163 -4.56 -2.47 0.74
C GLY A 163 -5.56 -3.19 -0.17
N GLN A 164 -6.09 -4.34 0.26
CA GLN A 164 -7.18 -5.04 -0.41
C GLN A 164 -8.52 -4.45 0.02
N PHE A 165 -8.94 -3.40 -0.68
CA PHE A 165 -10.27 -2.82 -0.51
C PHE A 165 -11.31 -3.77 -1.10
N LYS A 166 -12.32 -4.13 -0.30
CA LYS A 166 -13.43 -5.00 -0.70
C LYS A 166 -14.76 -4.42 -0.23
N TYR A 167 -15.81 -4.76 -0.96
CA TYR A 167 -17.17 -4.44 -0.57
C TYR A 167 -18.12 -5.58 -0.93
N GLU A 168 -19.11 -5.82 -0.08
CA GLU A 168 -20.08 -6.91 -0.26
C GLU A 168 -21.49 -6.37 -0.05
N PHE A 169 -22.43 -6.78 -0.91
CA PHE A 169 -23.85 -6.56 -0.69
C PHE A 169 -24.43 -7.73 0.11
N ILE A 170 -25.02 -7.44 1.26
CA ILE A 170 -25.65 -8.42 2.13
C ILE A 170 -27.17 -8.24 2.01
N ILE A 171 -27.81 -9.17 1.30
CA ILE A 171 -29.22 -9.14 0.98
C ILE A 171 -29.96 -9.99 2.02
N SER A 172 -30.89 -9.36 2.74
CA SER A 172 -31.70 -10.04 3.75
C SER A 172 -32.69 -11.02 3.10
N PRO A 173 -33.18 -12.03 3.84
CA PRO A 173 -34.17 -12.96 3.33
C PRO A 173 -35.39 -12.27 2.70
N PHE A 174 -35.85 -12.84 1.58
CA PHE A 174 -37.00 -12.39 0.79
C PHE A 174 -36.88 -10.98 0.19
N GLN A 175 -35.69 -10.40 0.15
CA GLN A 175 -35.46 -9.08 -0.43
C GLN A 175 -35.06 -9.18 -1.92
N ALA A 176 -35.43 -8.15 -2.66
CA ALA A 176 -35.10 -8.04 -4.07
C ALA A 176 -33.61 -7.71 -4.26
N HIS A 177 -32.95 -8.40 -5.19
CA HIS A 177 -31.53 -8.22 -5.50
C HIS A 177 -31.30 -7.33 -6.73
N ASP A 178 -32.28 -7.28 -7.64
CA ASP A 178 -32.27 -6.51 -8.89
C ASP A 178 -32.26 -4.98 -8.67
N VAL A 179 -32.52 -4.55 -7.43
CA VAL A 179 -32.37 -3.16 -6.97
C VAL A 179 -30.92 -2.69 -6.94
N ILE A 180 -29.93 -3.59 -6.90
CA ILE A 180 -28.51 -3.24 -6.87
C ILE A 180 -28.09 -2.86 -8.29
N GLN A 181 -27.95 -1.56 -8.52
CA GLN A 181 -27.56 -0.98 -9.80
C GLN A 181 -26.31 -0.11 -9.59
N LEU A 182 -25.24 -0.45 -10.30
CA LEU A 182 -23.96 0.25 -10.24
C LEU A 182 -23.82 1.11 -11.49
N ASN A 183 -23.44 2.38 -11.34
CA ASN A 183 -23.14 3.24 -12.48
C ASN A 183 -21.72 3.79 -12.37
N TYR A 184 -20.92 3.53 -13.40
CA TYR A 184 -19.56 4.03 -13.49
C TYR A 184 -19.52 5.35 -14.26
N ALA A 185 -18.77 6.33 -13.75
CA ALA A 185 -18.57 7.60 -14.45
C ALA A 185 -17.12 8.10 -14.30
N GLY A 186 -16.57 8.67 -15.37
CA GLY A 186 -15.20 9.16 -15.44
C GLY A 186 -14.23 8.21 -16.14
N GLN A 187 -14.61 6.96 -16.36
CA GLN A 187 -13.99 6.00 -17.27
C GLN A 187 -13.98 6.43 -18.76
N GLU A 188 -13.08 5.86 -19.54
CA GLU A 188 -13.10 5.91 -21.01
C GLU A 188 -13.93 4.77 -21.60
N SER A 189 -13.91 3.61 -20.95
CA SER A 189 -14.75 2.45 -21.32
C SER A 189 -14.94 1.50 -20.14
N ILE A 190 -15.96 0.65 -20.23
CA ILE A 190 -16.28 -0.41 -19.28
C ILE A 190 -16.69 -1.66 -20.06
N ASN A 191 -16.03 -2.79 -19.82
CA ASN A 191 -16.23 -4.03 -20.57
C ASN A 191 -16.05 -5.26 -19.67
N LEU A 192 -16.55 -6.42 -20.11
CA LEU A 192 -16.18 -7.70 -19.52
C LEU A 192 -15.02 -8.33 -20.30
N ASN A 193 -14.03 -8.86 -19.59
CA ASN A 193 -12.96 -9.64 -20.20
C ASN A 193 -13.39 -11.11 -20.42
N SER A 194 -12.50 -11.95 -20.96
CA SER A 194 -12.79 -13.37 -21.20
C SER A 194 -12.96 -14.22 -19.94
N ALA A 195 -12.52 -13.72 -18.78
CA ALA A 195 -12.69 -14.36 -17.48
C ALA A 195 -14.00 -13.92 -16.78
N GLY A 196 -14.74 -12.96 -17.35
CA GLY A 196 -15.94 -12.40 -16.73
C GLY A 196 -15.66 -11.25 -15.76
N ASP A 197 -14.41 -10.77 -15.67
CA ASP A 197 -14.04 -9.63 -14.85
C ASP A 197 -14.49 -8.33 -15.53
N LEU A 198 -14.89 -7.36 -14.73
CA LEU A 198 -15.21 -6.00 -15.14
C LEU A 198 -13.91 -5.20 -15.31
N GLU A 199 -13.63 -4.75 -16.54
CA GLU A 199 -12.51 -3.88 -16.86
C GLU A 199 -13.00 -2.44 -17.08
N ILE A 200 -12.59 -1.52 -16.19
CA ILE A 200 -12.87 -0.09 -16.29
C ILE A 200 -11.59 0.62 -16.75
N THR A 201 -11.57 1.10 -17.99
CA THR A 201 -10.40 1.79 -18.56
C THR A 201 -10.45 3.29 -18.27
N THR A 202 -9.31 3.87 -17.92
CA THR A 202 -9.11 5.31 -17.69
C THR A 202 -7.82 5.79 -18.38
N LYS A 203 -7.59 7.10 -18.40
CA LYS A 203 -6.36 7.70 -18.93
C LYS A 203 -5.10 7.35 -18.13
N LEU A 204 -5.26 6.99 -16.85
CA LEU A 204 -4.15 6.61 -15.97
C LEU A 204 -3.97 5.11 -15.85
N GLY A 205 -4.86 4.32 -16.46
CA GLY A 205 -4.81 2.88 -16.41
C GLY A 205 -6.18 2.24 -16.20
N LYS A 206 -6.18 0.96 -15.88
CA LYS A 206 -7.37 0.12 -15.71
C LYS A 206 -7.65 -0.17 -14.23
N ILE A 207 -8.93 -0.24 -13.90
CA ILE A 207 -9.45 -0.83 -12.66
C ILE A 207 -10.10 -2.15 -13.06
N PHE A 208 -9.85 -3.23 -12.33
CA PHE A 208 -10.55 -4.50 -12.53
C PHE A 208 -11.44 -4.80 -11.32
N GLU A 209 -12.61 -5.37 -11.57
CA GLU A 209 -13.34 -6.15 -10.56
C GLU A 209 -13.42 -7.57 -11.07
N GLU A 210 -12.92 -8.54 -10.31
CA GLU A 210 -13.04 -9.96 -10.67
C GLU A 210 -14.51 -10.33 -10.81
N HIS A 211 -14.74 -11.35 -11.63
CA HIS A 211 -16.02 -12.03 -11.71
C HIS A 211 -16.67 -12.20 -10.32
N PRO A 212 -17.94 -11.80 -10.14
CA PRO A 212 -18.51 -11.61 -8.82
C PRO A 212 -18.79 -12.95 -8.15
N TYR A 213 -18.34 -13.11 -6.90
CA TYR A 213 -18.61 -14.30 -6.10
C TYR A 213 -19.88 -14.09 -5.26
N ALA A 214 -20.92 -14.88 -5.50
CA ALA A 214 -22.13 -14.86 -4.68
C ALA A 214 -22.32 -16.17 -3.91
N TYR A 215 -22.81 -16.08 -2.67
CA TYR A 215 -22.99 -17.24 -1.82
C TYR A 215 -24.06 -17.05 -0.72
N GLN A 216 -24.55 -18.17 -0.21
CA GLN A 216 -25.40 -18.25 0.97
C GLN A 216 -24.68 -19.04 2.07
N VAL A 217 -24.97 -18.75 3.34
CA VAL A 217 -24.46 -19.54 4.46
C VAL A 217 -25.60 -20.39 5.01
N ILE A 218 -25.61 -21.69 4.69
CA ILE A 218 -26.66 -22.64 5.09
C ILE A 218 -26.01 -23.70 5.98
N ASP A 219 -26.52 -23.85 7.20
CA ASP A 219 -25.98 -24.76 8.22
C ASP A 219 -24.46 -24.58 8.46
N GLY A 220 -23.98 -23.34 8.37
CA GLY A 220 -22.57 -22.98 8.55
C GLY A 220 -21.67 -23.20 7.33
N ASN A 221 -22.20 -23.71 6.21
CA ASN A 221 -21.45 -23.91 4.97
C ASN A 221 -21.74 -22.81 3.95
N LYS A 222 -20.71 -22.33 3.26
CA LYS A 222 -20.88 -21.44 2.10
C LYS A 222 -21.34 -22.26 0.90
N ILE A 223 -22.54 -21.96 0.41
CA ILE A 223 -23.11 -22.52 -0.81
C ILE A 223 -23.05 -21.44 -1.87
N GLU A 224 -22.26 -21.68 -2.91
CA GLU A 224 -22.10 -20.75 -4.02
C GLU A 224 -23.40 -20.61 -4.83
N VAL A 225 -23.64 -19.39 -5.28
CA VAL A 225 -24.73 -19.01 -6.18
C VAL A 225 -24.10 -18.44 -7.44
N GLU A 226 -24.45 -18.99 -8.60
CA GLU A 226 -24.01 -18.46 -9.90
C GLU A 226 -24.35 -16.97 -9.99
N CYS A 227 -23.37 -16.16 -10.35
CA CYS A 227 -23.49 -14.71 -10.42
C CYS A 227 -22.62 -14.17 -11.54
N ASP A 228 -23.18 -13.34 -12.43
CA ASP A 228 -22.44 -12.70 -13.51
C ASP A 228 -22.69 -11.21 -13.52
N PHE A 229 -21.69 -10.43 -13.93
CA PHE A 229 -21.91 -9.04 -14.30
C PHE A 229 -22.74 -8.93 -15.58
N VAL A 230 -23.62 -7.94 -15.62
CA VAL A 230 -24.37 -7.54 -16.81
C VAL A 230 -24.13 -6.06 -17.04
N ILE A 231 -23.58 -5.71 -18.21
CA ILE A 231 -23.29 -4.32 -18.60
C ILE A 231 -24.41 -3.79 -19.52
N SER A 232 -24.91 -2.60 -19.22
CA SER A 232 -25.83 -1.83 -20.07
C SER A 232 -25.40 -0.37 -20.12
N GLY A 233 -24.64 -0.01 -21.16
CA GLY A 233 -23.94 1.28 -21.23
C GLY A 233 -22.91 1.37 -20.10
N ASP A 234 -23.03 2.40 -19.27
CA ASP A 234 -22.16 2.59 -18.09
C ASP A 234 -22.74 1.99 -16.80
N ASN A 235 -23.85 1.25 -16.91
CA ASN A 235 -24.48 0.58 -15.77
C ASN A 235 -24.05 -0.88 -15.71
N VAL A 236 -23.83 -1.36 -14.49
CA VAL A 236 -23.50 -2.74 -14.16
C VAL A 236 -24.51 -3.25 -13.14
N SER A 237 -25.07 -4.42 -13.42
CA SER A 237 -25.95 -5.16 -12.52
C SER A 237 -25.48 -6.60 -12.40
N PHE A 238 -26.14 -7.38 -11.54
CA PHE A 238 -25.82 -8.78 -11.31
C PHE A 238 -26.93 -9.68 -11.87
N GLN A 239 -26.56 -10.65 -12.69
CA GLN A 239 -27.42 -11.76 -13.06
C GLN A 239 -27.13 -12.93 -12.12
N LEU A 240 -28.13 -13.31 -11.33
CA LEU A 240 -28.01 -14.45 -10.42
C LEU A 240 -28.66 -15.70 -10.99
N GLY A 241 -28.08 -16.85 -10.65
CA GLY A 241 -28.70 -18.16 -10.78
C GLY A 241 -29.77 -18.42 -9.71
N LYS A 242 -30.18 -19.67 -9.55
CA LYS A 242 -31.18 -20.05 -8.54
C LYS A 242 -30.55 -20.10 -7.15
N TYR A 243 -31.23 -19.54 -6.16
CA TYR A 243 -30.83 -19.58 -4.75
C TYR A 243 -32.05 -19.65 -3.82
N ASN A 244 -31.82 -19.94 -2.55
CA ASN A 244 -32.88 -20.01 -1.55
C ASN A 244 -33.23 -18.60 -1.02
N GLN A 245 -34.42 -18.10 -1.35
CA GLN A 245 -34.88 -16.78 -0.93
C GLN A 245 -35.06 -16.62 0.59
N SER A 246 -35.14 -17.70 1.36
CA SER A 246 -35.26 -17.63 2.83
C SER A 246 -33.94 -17.40 3.56
N GLU A 247 -32.82 -17.44 2.84
CA GLU A 247 -31.48 -17.31 3.40
C GLU A 247 -30.86 -15.98 3.00
N VAL A 248 -29.91 -15.50 3.80
CA VAL A 248 -29.10 -14.34 3.43
C VAL A 248 -28.29 -14.67 2.18
N LEU A 249 -28.30 -13.75 1.22
CA LEU A 249 -27.44 -13.81 0.04
C LEU A 249 -26.36 -12.74 0.15
N VAL A 250 -25.12 -13.12 -0.09
CA VAL A 250 -23.98 -12.20 -0.18
C VAL A 250 -23.51 -12.16 -1.64
N ILE A 251 -23.31 -10.95 -2.17
CA ILE A 251 -22.64 -10.71 -3.45
C ILE A 251 -21.35 -9.95 -3.15
N ASP A 252 -20.20 -10.55 -3.48
CA ASP A 252 -18.84 -10.03 -3.24
C ASP A 252 -18.13 -9.81 -4.59
N PRO A 253 -18.24 -8.61 -5.19
CA PRO A 253 -17.35 -8.18 -6.26
C PRO A 253 -15.94 -7.97 -5.70
N VAL A 254 -14.96 -8.72 -6.19
CA VAL A 254 -13.58 -8.55 -5.72
C VAL A 254 -12.92 -7.47 -6.57
N LEU A 255 -12.73 -6.29 -5.99
CA LEU A 255 -11.96 -5.21 -6.63
C LEU A 255 -10.49 -5.62 -6.73
N VAL A 256 -10.01 -5.83 -7.95
CA VAL A 256 -8.60 -6.04 -8.27
C VAL A 256 -8.07 -4.81 -8.98
N PHE A 257 -7.26 -4.05 -8.27
CA PHE A 257 -6.59 -2.94 -8.90
C PHE A 257 -5.41 -3.44 -9.74
N ALA A 258 -5.46 -3.23 -11.06
CA ALA A 258 -4.28 -3.40 -11.89
C ALA A 258 -4.14 -2.25 -12.90
N THR A 259 -3.30 -1.28 -12.57
CA THR A 259 -2.34 -0.83 -13.59
C THR A 259 -1.01 -0.47 -12.94
N TYR A 260 0.00 -1.12 -13.51
CA TYR A 260 1.45 -0.91 -13.44
C TYR A 260 2.05 -0.61 -12.07
N ASN A 261 2.94 -1.50 -11.65
CA ASN A 261 3.76 -1.49 -10.42
C ASN A 261 4.15 -0.07 -9.99
N GLY A 262 3.27 0.55 -9.21
CA GLY A 262 3.48 1.82 -8.55
C GLY A 262 4.01 1.52 -7.16
N ALA A 263 5.29 1.13 -7.09
CA ALA A 263 6.00 1.11 -5.82
C ALA A 263 5.71 2.43 -5.11
N PHE A 264 5.13 2.35 -3.91
CA PHE A 264 4.65 3.51 -3.15
C PHE A 264 5.77 4.40 -2.59
N SER A 265 7.02 4.10 -2.92
CA SER A 265 8.20 4.81 -2.45
C SER A 265 9.34 4.69 -3.45
N ASP A 266 10.28 5.63 -3.37
CA ASP A 266 11.68 5.31 -3.66
C ASP A 266 12.03 3.99 -2.97
N ASN A 267 12.65 3.07 -3.72
CA ASN A 267 13.42 1.99 -3.14
C ASN A 267 14.87 2.44 -2.95
N PHE A 268 15.08 3.51 -2.20
CA PHE A 268 16.37 3.68 -1.53
C PHE A 268 16.47 2.52 -0.53
N GLY A 269 17.23 1.49 -0.89
CA GLY A 269 17.28 0.18 -0.23
C GLY A 269 17.13 0.26 1.28
N MET A 270 15.92 -0.01 1.74
CA MET A 270 15.62 -0.30 3.15
C MET A 270 15.38 -1.80 3.22
N THR A 271 16.18 -2.48 4.01
CA THR A 271 16.12 -3.93 4.19
C THR A 271 15.88 -4.24 5.65
N ALA A 272 15.11 -5.28 5.95
CA ALA A 272 14.83 -5.69 7.31
C ALA A 272 14.88 -7.22 7.45
N THR A 273 15.19 -7.67 8.65
CA THR A 273 15.18 -9.10 9.01
C THR A 273 14.84 -9.27 10.48
N TYR A 274 14.37 -10.45 10.86
CA TYR A 274 14.10 -10.78 12.26
C TYR A 274 15.34 -11.38 12.94
N GLY A 275 15.48 -11.15 14.24
CA GLY A 275 16.35 -11.90 15.13
C GLY A 275 15.66 -13.16 15.63
N TYR A 276 16.43 -14.20 15.92
CA TYR A 276 15.91 -15.40 16.56
C TYR A 276 15.63 -15.20 18.07
N ASP A 277 16.14 -14.10 18.64
CA ASP A 277 15.71 -13.53 19.93
C ASP A 277 14.38 -12.74 19.86
N GLY A 278 13.73 -12.72 18.70
CA GLY A 278 12.46 -12.02 18.46
C GLY A 278 12.62 -10.53 18.11
N SER A 279 13.84 -9.99 18.13
CA SER A 279 14.08 -8.60 17.74
C SER A 279 13.88 -8.34 16.25
N ALA A 280 13.74 -7.08 15.86
CA ALA A 280 13.73 -6.69 14.45
C ALA A 280 14.98 -5.87 14.12
N TYR A 281 15.56 -6.13 12.95
CA TYR A 281 16.66 -5.35 12.39
C TYR A 281 16.20 -4.64 11.13
N ALA A 282 16.55 -3.38 10.99
CA ALA A 282 16.33 -2.59 9.80
C ALA A 282 17.64 -1.93 9.36
N GLY A 283 17.88 -1.86 8.06
CA GLY A 283 19.05 -1.26 7.48
C GLY A 283 18.66 -0.36 6.31
N GLY A 284 19.42 0.69 6.10
CA GLY A 284 19.08 1.73 5.14
C GLY A 284 20.24 2.64 4.81
N MET A 285 19.98 3.68 4.02
CA MET A 285 20.95 4.73 3.70
C MET A 285 20.63 5.99 4.49
N VAL A 286 21.66 6.76 4.85
CA VAL A 286 21.54 8.07 5.50
C VAL A 286 22.35 9.12 4.74
N TYR A 287 21.77 10.30 4.55
CA TYR A 287 22.35 11.44 3.81
C TYR A 287 22.99 12.48 4.74
N GLY A 288 23.63 12.08 5.84
CA GLY A 288 24.13 13.02 6.85
C GLY A 288 24.25 12.38 8.22
N ASN A 289 24.52 13.20 9.24
CA ASN A 289 24.80 12.69 10.59
C ASN A 289 23.62 12.73 11.58
N ASN A 290 22.42 13.09 11.13
CA ASN A 290 21.25 13.25 11.99
C ASN A 290 20.37 11.99 12.05
N TYR A 291 20.99 10.82 12.28
CA TYR A 291 20.26 9.57 12.51
C TYR A 291 20.12 9.28 14.02
N PRO A 292 18.96 8.81 14.50
CA PRO A 292 18.79 8.48 15.92
C PRO A 292 19.77 7.41 16.43
N MET A 293 20.49 7.72 17.50
CA MET A 293 21.46 6.82 18.15
C MET A 293 21.08 6.62 19.62
N PRO A 294 20.23 5.63 19.94
CA PRO A 294 19.62 5.49 21.27
C PRO A 294 20.59 4.90 22.31
N SER A 295 21.69 4.31 21.84
CA SER A 295 22.71 3.67 22.66
C SER A 295 24.10 3.93 22.08
N GLY A 296 25.08 4.16 22.96
CA GLY A 296 26.50 4.28 22.60
C GLY A 296 27.24 2.95 22.46
N THR A 297 26.54 1.80 22.51
CA THR A 297 27.17 0.47 22.55
C THR A 297 27.16 -0.27 21.19
N ALA A 298 26.91 0.43 20.09
CA ALA A 298 26.87 -0.17 18.76
C ALA A 298 28.28 -0.25 18.13
N TYR A 299 28.37 -0.80 16.92
CA TYR A 299 29.63 -1.02 16.21
C TYR A 299 30.34 0.30 15.86
N ASP A 300 29.65 1.21 15.20
CA ASP A 300 30.08 2.57 14.94
C ASP A 300 28.93 3.55 15.19
N ILE A 301 29.14 4.46 16.12
CA ILE A 301 28.16 5.46 16.51
C ILE A 301 28.46 6.85 15.96
N ASN A 302 29.59 7.01 15.26
CA ASN A 302 30.02 8.27 14.69
C ASN A 302 29.88 8.19 13.17
N SER A 303 28.98 9.02 12.61
CA SER A 303 28.86 9.13 11.16
C SER A 303 30.11 9.76 10.54
N ASN A 304 30.47 9.34 9.32
CA ASN A 304 31.51 9.99 8.53
C ASN A 304 31.09 11.41 8.08
N PHE A 305 29.79 11.71 8.17
CA PHE A 305 29.28 13.04 7.90
C PHE A 305 29.52 13.98 9.09
N THR A 306 30.05 15.17 8.81
CA THR A 306 30.17 16.26 9.80
C THR A 306 29.05 17.29 9.68
N VAL A 307 28.14 17.09 8.73
CA VAL A 307 26.99 17.96 8.43
C VAL A 307 25.67 17.22 8.55
N LEU A 308 24.60 17.98 8.83
CA LEU A 308 23.24 17.44 8.94
C LEU A 308 22.75 16.82 7.63
N ASN A 309 23.17 17.39 6.49
CA ASN A 309 22.87 16.90 5.15
C ASN A 309 24.15 16.92 4.30
N GLY A 310 24.58 15.75 3.84
CA GLY A 310 25.69 15.57 2.90
C GLY A 310 25.35 16.03 1.49
N ALA A 311 26.33 15.99 0.59
CA ALA A 311 26.11 16.25 -0.82
C ALA A 311 25.16 15.21 -1.45
N TYR A 312 24.43 15.62 -2.49
CA TYR A 312 23.51 14.73 -3.19
C TYR A 312 24.23 13.49 -3.74
N GLY A 313 23.67 12.31 -3.47
CA GLY A 313 24.25 11.02 -3.87
C GLY A 313 25.36 10.49 -2.94
N VAL A 314 25.65 11.17 -1.84
CA VAL A 314 26.62 10.72 -0.82
C VAL A 314 25.86 10.15 0.37
N THR A 315 26.11 8.88 0.70
CA THR A 315 25.38 8.14 1.74
C THR A 315 26.27 7.20 2.53
N ASP A 316 26.00 7.07 3.83
CA ASP A 316 26.44 5.92 4.65
C ASP A 316 25.26 4.93 4.78
N VAL A 317 25.54 3.68 5.13
CA VAL A 317 24.51 2.73 5.60
C VAL A 317 24.27 2.94 7.09
N PHE A 318 23.03 2.83 7.55
CA PHE A 318 22.72 2.61 8.96
C PHE A 318 22.11 1.23 9.15
N ILE A 319 22.39 0.58 10.29
CA ILE A 319 21.65 -0.60 10.77
C ILE A 319 21.08 -0.30 12.15
N THR A 320 19.82 -0.63 12.39
CA THR A 320 19.09 -0.41 13.64
C THR A 320 18.49 -1.71 14.14
N LYS A 321 18.60 -1.96 15.45
CA LYS A 321 17.90 -3.05 16.15
C LYS A 321 16.76 -2.49 16.99
N TYR A 322 15.60 -3.13 16.94
CA TYR A 322 14.43 -2.85 17.75
C TYR A 322 14.17 -3.96 18.78
N SER A 323 13.42 -3.65 19.83
CA SER A 323 12.92 -4.64 20.80
C SER A 323 11.92 -5.60 20.13
N PRO A 324 11.71 -6.81 20.70
CA PRO A 324 10.80 -7.80 20.11
C PRO A 324 9.33 -7.36 19.98
N ASP A 325 8.91 -6.40 20.80
CA ASP A 325 7.59 -5.76 20.74
C ASP A 325 7.52 -4.60 19.72
N GLY A 326 8.66 -4.23 19.12
CA GLY A 326 8.78 -3.12 18.17
C GLY A 326 8.69 -1.73 18.81
N GLU A 327 8.59 -1.60 20.13
CA GLU A 327 8.33 -0.32 20.80
C GLU A 327 9.60 0.52 20.99
N ASN A 328 10.77 -0.11 21.10
CA ASN A 328 12.01 0.56 21.45
C ASN A 328 13.10 0.32 20.41
N MET A 329 13.76 1.40 19.99
CA MET A 329 15.01 1.33 19.25
C MET A 329 16.15 1.04 20.24
N LEU A 330 16.75 -0.16 20.15
CA LEU A 330 17.75 -0.64 21.10
C LEU A 330 19.15 -0.11 20.80
N TRP A 331 19.53 -0.10 19.52
CA TRP A 331 20.78 0.49 19.04
C TRP A 331 20.71 0.77 17.55
N SER A 332 21.58 1.66 17.09
CA SER A 332 21.83 1.93 15.67
C SER A 332 23.34 2.03 15.44
N THR A 333 23.80 1.77 14.22
CA THR A 333 25.20 1.88 13.81
C THR A 333 25.30 2.43 12.42
N PHE A 334 26.35 3.19 12.12
CA PHE A 334 26.72 3.55 10.75
C PHE A 334 27.68 2.50 10.16
N LEU A 335 27.66 2.39 8.83
CA LEU A 335 28.55 1.56 8.02
C LEU A 335 28.82 2.31 6.71
N GLY A 336 30.03 2.82 6.55
CA GLY A 336 30.42 3.49 5.31
C GLY A 336 31.79 4.12 5.37
N GLY A 337 32.14 4.84 4.30
CA GLY A 337 33.42 5.49 4.13
C GLY A 337 33.26 6.89 3.52
N GLY A 338 34.37 7.48 3.08
CA GLY A 338 34.35 8.78 2.46
C GLY A 338 34.08 9.93 3.43
N ASN A 339 33.36 10.95 2.95
CA ASN A 339 33.08 12.19 3.69
C ASN A 339 31.84 12.89 3.11
N ASN A 340 31.52 14.08 3.62
CA ASN A 340 30.37 14.91 3.21
C ASN A 340 30.17 15.07 1.68
N ASN A 341 31.20 14.90 0.86
CA ASN A 341 31.22 15.20 -0.56
C ASN A 341 31.53 13.98 -1.45
N SER A 342 31.85 12.82 -0.88
CA SER A 342 32.24 11.63 -1.65
C SER A 342 32.03 10.35 -0.85
N GLY A 343 31.59 9.28 -1.50
CA GLY A 343 31.28 7.99 -0.87
C GLY A 343 29.79 7.70 -0.92
N THR A 344 29.42 6.52 -1.39
CA THR A 344 28.02 6.11 -1.55
C THR A 344 27.91 4.65 -1.16
N GLU A 345 27.22 4.42 -0.07
CA GLU A 345 26.93 3.09 0.44
C GLU A 345 25.45 2.77 0.31
N ALA A 346 25.17 1.51 -0.04
CA ALA A 346 23.84 0.98 -0.17
C ALA A 346 23.74 -0.40 0.50
N ALA A 347 22.80 -0.55 1.42
CA ALA A 347 22.40 -1.87 1.93
C ALA A 347 21.28 -2.42 1.03
N HIS A 348 21.49 -3.63 0.51
CA HIS A 348 20.53 -4.33 -0.35
C HIS A 348 19.76 -5.41 0.41
N SER A 349 20.41 -6.08 1.37
CA SER A 349 19.79 -7.17 2.13
C SER A 349 20.41 -7.35 3.50
N LEU A 350 19.58 -7.74 4.48
CA LEU A 350 19.98 -8.24 5.80
C LEU A 350 19.52 -9.69 5.95
N ILE A 351 20.41 -10.52 6.46
CA ILE A 351 20.03 -11.84 6.99
C ILE A 351 20.58 -11.98 8.40
N CYS A 352 19.83 -12.69 9.23
CA CYS A 352 20.19 -13.00 10.59
C CYS A 352 20.42 -14.52 10.72
N ASP A 353 21.51 -14.93 11.36
CA ASP A 353 21.72 -16.34 11.69
C ASP A 353 21.10 -16.71 13.05
N LEU A 354 21.12 -18.00 13.39
CA LEU A 354 20.58 -18.54 14.66
C LEU A 354 21.30 -18.02 15.92
N ASN A 355 22.44 -17.34 15.77
CA ASN A 355 23.18 -16.71 16.88
C ASN A 355 22.91 -15.19 16.97
N ASP A 356 21.97 -14.70 16.17
CA ASP A 356 21.68 -13.29 15.90
C ASP A 356 22.88 -12.47 15.38
N ASN A 357 23.76 -13.09 14.60
CA ASN A 357 24.70 -12.32 13.81
C ASN A 357 23.98 -11.77 12.57
N ILE A 358 24.21 -10.50 12.30
CA ILE A 358 23.63 -9.81 11.13
C ILE A 358 24.66 -9.77 10.02
N TYR A 359 24.23 -10.22 8.85
CA TYR A 359 24.98 -10.16 7.61
C TYR A 359 24.34 -9.10 6.72
N VAL A 360 25.16 -8.17 6.25
CA VAL A 360 24.73 -7.08 5.37
C VAL A 360 25.28 -7.34 3.98
N PHE A 361 24.38 -7.38 2.99
CA PHE A 361 24.74 -7.38 1.58
C PHE A 361 24.49 -6.00 1.01
N GLY A 362 25.44 -5.48 0.23
CA GLY A 362 25.37 -4.12 -0.26
C GLY A 362 26.46 -3.78 -1.27
N SER A 363 26.51 -2.51 -1.65
CA SER A 363 27.57 -1.92 -2.45
C SER A 363 28.14 -0.69 -1.75
N THR A 364 29.40 -0.40 -2.04
CA THR A 364 30.10 0.81 -1.61
C THR A 364 30.87 1.38 -2.80
N SER A 365 30.88 2.70 -2.94
CA SER A 365 31.79 3.42 -3.83
C SER A 365 33.00 4.01 -3.06
N SER A 366 32.99 3.93 -1.74
CA SER A 366 34.03 4.45 -0.86
C SER A 366 35.29 3.58 -0.90
N ALA A 367 36.42 4.21 -1.18
CA ALA A 367 37.72 3.52 -1.25
C ALA A 367 38.25 3.09 0.12
N ASP A 368 37.72 3.69 1.18
CA ASP A 368 38.07 3.51 2.59
C ASP A 368 36.95 2.83 3.38
N PHE A 369 36.03 2.14 2.70
CA PHE A 369 34.97 1.38 3.36
C PHE A 369 35.58 0.37 4.34
N PRO A 370 35.05 0.27 5.59
CA PRO A 370 35.62 -0.57 6.62
C PRO A 370 35.56 -2.06 6.22
N THR A 371 36.72 -2.62 5.92
CA THR A 371 36.89 -4.05 5.62
C THR A 371 37.92 -4.66 6.56
N SER A 372 37.77 -5.94 6.88
CA SER A 372 38.77 -6.75 7.57
C SER A 372 39.37 -7.75 6.59
N SER A 373 40.70 -7.79 6.49
CA SER A 373 41.46 -8.75 5.68
C SER A 373 41.70 -10.08 6.40
#